data_AF-A0A8J2KYD5-F1
#
_entry.id   AF-A0A8J2KYD5-F1
#
_cell.length_a   1.000
_cell.length_b   1.000
_cell.length_c   1.000
_cell.angle_alpha   90.00
_cell.angle_beta   90.00
_cell.angle_gamma   90.00
#
_symmetry.space_group_name_H-M   'P 1'
#
loop_
_entity.id
_entity.type
_entity.pdbx_description
1 polymer ?
#
loop_
_entity_poly.entity_id
_entity_poly.type
_entity_poly.pdbx_seq_one_letter_code
_entity_poly.pdbx_strand_id
1 'polypeptide(L)'
;MTEQQRNTPAQQKCKNELNQVNKEIVELTRIKDTGLFFTSDMGKKLKDLRTHADKLQTNLKKLKSNCEAAVKSRVKRKQQLESIKELLPETVATLGRTKKGRPCLEEKQTGLTKAILDIVSRNCNADEKRRCETLMSNMRLKDLLVELKSMGFKISRNGLSLRFKPRNKTSHWGRRHVSTVNVKLAKAANTLSKKHIDTHFAAGTIM
;
A
#
# COMPACT_ATOMS: atom_id res chain seq x y z
N MET A 1 27.44 15.18 19.35
CA MET A 1 26.49 14.38 18.55
C MET A 1 26.18 15.15 17.29
N THR A 2 26.62 14.69 16.13
CA THR A 2 26.29 15.33 14.85
C THR A 2 24.79 15.16 14.62
N GLU A 3 24.06 16.26 14.54
CA GLU A 3 22.66 16.24 14.12
C GLU A 3 22.60 15.55 12.75
N GLN A 4 22.06 14.33 12.69
CA GLN A 4 21.78 13.69 11.41
C GLN A 4 20.82 14.61 10.67
N GLN A 5 21.33 15.36 9.69
CA GLN A 5 20.52 16.22 8.83
C GLN A 5 19.45 15.33 8.20
N ARG A 6 18.20 15.54 8.61
CA ARG A 6 17.06 14.83 8.02
C ARG A 6 17.04 15.17 6.54
N ASN A 7 16.96 14.16 5.70
CA ASN A 7 16.88 14.34 4.27
C ASN A 7 15.59 15.14 3.94
N THR A 8 15.75 16.37 3.44
CA THR A 8 14.65 17.26 3.04
C THR A 8 14.68 17.47 1.52
N PRO A 9 14.32 16.46 0.72
CA PRO A 9 14.53 16.46 -0.73
C PRO A 9 13.81 17.61 -1.43
N ALA A 10 12.59 17.96 -0.98
CA ALA A 10 11.84 19.09 -1.53
C ALA A 10 12.52 20.45 -1.25
N GLN A 11 13.09 20.64 -0.06
CA GLN A 11 13.81 21.87 0.29
C GLN A 11 15.12 21.98 -0.48
N GLN A 12 15.85 20.86 -0.62
CA GLN A 12 17.07 20.78 -1.41
C GLN A 12 16.80 21.07 -2.89
N LYS A 13 15.74 20.49 -3.46
CA LYS A 13 15.31 20.77 -4.84
C LYS A 13 15.03 22.26 -5.05
N CYS A 14 14.20 22.88 -4.22
CA CYS A 14 13.94 24.32 -4.31
C CYS A 14 15.19 25.19 -4.11
N LYS A 15 16.11 24.77 -3.23
CA LYS A 15 17.38 25.48 -3.01
C LYS A 15 18.28 25.41 -4.24
N ASN A 16 18.35 24.24 -4.88
CA ASN A 16 19.16 24.04 -6.09
C ASN A 16 18.59 24.84 -7.26
N GLU A 17 17.26 24.82 -7.45
CA GLU A 17 16.57 25.63 -8.45
C GLU A 17 16.81 27.13 -8.23
N LEU A 18 16.72 27.59 -6.98
CA LEU A 18 16.99 28.99 -6.63
C LEU A 18 18.44 29.39 -6.89
N ASN A 19 19.39 28.50 -6.61
CA ASN A 19 20.80 28.73 -6.93
C ASN A 19 21.05 28.82 -8.43
N GLN A 20 20.38 28.00 -9.24
CA GLN A 20 20.49 28.07 -10.70
C GLN A 20 19.91 29.38 -11.25
N VAL A 21 18.71 29.75 -10.83
CA VAL A 21 18.06 31.02 -11.22
C VAL A 21 18.92 32.22 -10.81
N ASN A 22 19.53 32.19 -9.62
CA ASN A 22 20.42 33.27 -9.19
C ASN A 22 21.69 33.38 -10.03
N LYS A 23 22.27 32.26 -10.50
CA LYS A 23 23.41 32.28 -11.42
C LYS A 23 23.02 32.94 -12.74
N GLU A 24 21.89 32.55 -13.31
CA GLU A 24 21.37 33.12 -14.56
C GLU A 24 21.07 34.63 -14.42
N ILE A 25 20.52 35.06 -13.27
CA ILE A 25 20.33 36.49 -12.97
C ILE A 25 21.66 37.22 -12.94
N VAL A 26 22.69 36.67 -12.28
CA VAL A 26 24.03 37.28 -12.20
C VAL A 26 24.66 37.39 -13.58
N GLU A 27 24.57 36.35 -14.41
CA GLU A 27 25.09 36.37 -15.79
C GLU A 27 24.40 37.44 -16.64
N LEU A 28 23.07 37.49 -16.63
CA LEU A 28 22.31 38.51 -17.37
C LEU A 28 22.56 39.93 -16.85
N THR A 29 22.79 40.07 -15.54
CA THR A 29 23.13 41.37 -14.94
C THR A 29 24.53 41.81 -15.38
N ARG A 30 25.52 40.90 -15.40
CA ARG A 30 26.86 41.19 -15.93
C ARG A 30 26.82 41.62 -17.40
N ILE A 31 26.05 40.93 -18.24
CA ILE A 31 25.88 41.30 -19.66
C ILE A 31 25.25 42.69 -19.79
N LYS A 32 24.24 42.99 -18.97
CA LYS A 32 23.64 44.32 -18.91
C LYS A 32 24.67 45.40 -18.54
N ASP A 33 25.51 45.12 -17.54
CA ASP A 33 26.50 46.07 -17.02
C ASP A 33 27.64 46.32 -18.02
N THR A 34 27.94 45.35 -18.91
CA THR A 34 28.91 45.52 -20.00
C THR A 34 28.40 46.40 -21.15
N GLY A 35 27.11 46.76 -21.18
CA GLY A 35 26.53 47.71 -22.14
C GLY A 35 26.46 47.25 -23.60
N LEU A 36 27.06 46.11 -23.95
CA LEU A 36 27.10 45.55 -25.30
C LEU A 36 26.13 44.36 -25.40
N PHE A 37 25.29 44.33 -26.44
CA PHE A 37 24.37 43.22 -26.78
C PHE A 37 23.21 42.91 -25.79
N PHE A 38 22.81 43.85 -24.93
CA PHE A 38 21.64 43.67 -24.07
C PHE A 38 20.33 43.90 -24.86
N THR A 39 19.63 42.82 -25.21
CA THR A 39 18.37 42.89 -25.96
C THR A 39 17.15 43.12 -25.05
N SER A 40 16.07 43.65 -25.61
CA SER A 40 14.78 43.82 -24.93
C SER A 40 14.26 42.49 -24.34
N ASP A 41 14.46 41.37 -25.04
CA ASP A 41 14.05 40.05 -24.57
C ASP A 41 14.87 39.55 -23.38
N MET A 42 16.16 39.87 -23.31
CA MET A 42 16.97 39.59 -22.11
C MET A 42 16.48 40.42 -20.91
N GLY A 43 15.99 41.64 -21.14
CA GLY A 43 15.34 42.46 -20.13
C GLY A 43 14.04 41.87 -19.59
N LYS A 44 13.19 41.30 -20.45
CA LYS A 44 11.97 40.57 -20.04
C LYS A 44 12.34 39.32 -19.25
N LYS A 45 13.27 38.50 -19.77
CA LYS A 45 13.77 37.30 -19.09
C LYS A 45 14.35 37.62 -17.70
N LEU A 46 15.10 38.71 -17.56
CA LEU A 46 15.65 39.13 -16.27
C LEU A 46 14.55 39.50 -15.27
N LYS A 47 13.47 40.17 -15.71
CA LYS A 47 12.30 40.45 -14.85
C LYS A 47 11.61 39.16 -14.45
N ASP A 48 11.37 38.25 -15.39
CA ASP A 48 10.70 36.98 -15.14
C ASP A 48 11.50 36.12 -14.16
N LEU A 49 12.83 36.02 -14.34
CA LEU A 49 13.74 35.29 -13.45
C LEU A 49 13.75 35.88 -12.04
N ARG A 50 13.70 37.21 -11.89
CA ARG A 50 13.57 37.87 -10.57
C ARG A 50 12.26 37.51 -9.88
N THR A 51 11.12 37.60 -10.60
CA THR A 51 9.83 37.19 -10.02
C THR A 51 9.80 35.70 -9.67
N HIS A 52 10.49 34.87 -10.46
CA HIS A 52 10.62 33.44 -10.21
C HIS A 52 11.50 33.17 -8.97
N ALA A 53 12.60 33.89 -8.79
CA ALA A 53 13.44 33.82 -7.61
C ALA A 53 12.66 34.18 -6.33
N ASP A 54 11.85 35.24 -6.36
CA ASP A 54 10.99 35.65 -5.25
C ASP A 54 9.96 34.56 -4.90
N LYS A 55 9.33 33.96 -5.92
CA LYS A 55 8.41 32.81 -5.75
C LYS A 55 9.13 31.62 -5.13
N LEU A 56 10.34 31.27 -5.60
CA LEU A 56 11.12 30.18 -5.02
C LEU A 56 11.54 30.47 -3.57
N GLN A 57 11.90 31.71 -3.25
CA GLN A 57 12.29 32.11 -1.90
C GLN A 57 11.11 32.05 -0.92
N THR A 58 9.94 32.54 -1.34
CA THR A 58 8.71 32.44 -0.54
C THR A 58 8.28 30.99 -0.34
N ASN A 59 8.39 30.15 -1.37
CA ASN A 59 8.13 28.71 -1.27
C ASN A 59 9.09 28.01 -0.31
N LEU A 60 10.38 28.33 -0.38
CA LEU A 60 11.39 27.79 0.53
C LEU A 60 11.11 28.17 1.99
N LYS A 61 10.75 29.45 2.24
CA LYS A 61 10.32 29.91 3.58
C LYS A 61 9.11 29.14 4.08
N LYS A 62 8.07 28.96 3.25
CA LYS A 62 6.88 28.17 3.59
C LYS A 62 7.23 26.73 3.94
N LEU A 63 8.05 26.06 3.12
CA LEU A 63 8.48 24.67 3.35
C LEU A 63 9.26 24.50 4.66
N LYS A 64 10.09 25.47 5.05
CA LYS A 64 10.78 25.46 6.35
C LYS A 64 9.80 25.64 7.50
N SER A 65 8.91 26.63 7.43
CA SER A 65 7.91 26.89 8.48
C SER A 65 6.97 25.70 8.71
N ASN A 66 6.54 25.04 7.62
CA ASN A 66 5.69 23.85 7.70
C ASN A 66 6.42 22.68 8.36
N CYS A 67 7.73 22.53 8.10
CA CYS A 67 8.55 21.52 8.76
C CYS A 67 8.63 21.78 10.27
N GLU A 68 8.92 23.02 10.68
CA GLU A 68 8.98 23.42 12.08
C GLU A 68 7.63 23.25 12.79
N ALA A 69 6.53 23.68 12.17
CA ALA A 69 5.19 23.52 12.70
C ALA A 69 4.83 22.03 12.87
N ALA A 70 5.18 21.18 11.89
CA ALA A 70 4.97 19.74 11.98
C ALA A 70 5.80 19.10 13.10
N VAL A 71 7.04 19.55 13.32
CA VAL A 71 7.86 19.09 14.45
C VAL A 71 7.23 19.50 15.77
N LYS A 72 6.84 20.78 15.94
CA LYS A 72 6.18 21.29 17.14
C LYS A 72 4.89 20.52 17.45
N SER A 73 4.05 20.29 16.44
CA SER A 73 2.82 19.51 16.57
C SER A 73 3.08 18.08 17.04
N ARG A 74 4.09 17.40 16.49
CA ARG A 74 4.47 16.04 16.91
C ARG A 74 4.97 16.01 18.36
N VAL A 75 5.76 16.99 18.78
CA VAL A 75 6.24 17.10 20.16
C VAL A 75 5.08 17.33 21.12
N LYS A 76 4.20 18.30 20.84
CA LYS A 76 3.00 18.55 21.64
C LYS A 76 2.14 17.31 21.79
N ARG A 77 1.88 16.59 20.69
CA ARG A 77 1.11 15.35 20.72
C ARG A 77 1.80 14.24 21.53
N LYS A 78 3.13 14.18 21.50
CA LYS A 78 3.90 13.22 22.31
C LYS A 78 3.77 13.54 23.80
N GLN A 79 3.90 14.81 24.17
CA GLN A 79 3.73 15.28 25.55
C GLN A 79 2.32 15.00 26.07
N GLN A 80 1.29 15.28 25.26
CA GLN A 80 -0.11 14.96 25.61
C GLN A 80 -0.32 13.45 25.78
N LEU A 81 0.33 12.63 24.96
CA LEU A 81 0.26 11.17 25.13
C LEU A 81 0.98 10.72 26.41
N GLU A 82 2.12 11.33 26.75
CA GLU A 82 2.83 11.05 28.00
C GLU A 82 1.99 11.43 29.22
N SER A 83 1.38 12.62 29.23
CA SER A 83 0.49 13.04 30.32
C SER A 83 -0.74 12.13 30.47
N ILE A 84 -1.32 11.65 29.37
CA ILE A 84 -2.44 10.69 29.42
C ILE A 84 -2.00 9.35 30.01
N LYS A 85 -0.78 8.89 29.68
CA LYS A 85 -0.25 7.64 30.24
C LYS A 85 -0.01 7.73 31.75
N GLU A 86 0.41 8.90 32.24
CA GLU A 86 0.58 9.16 33.68
C GLU A 86 -0.77 9.17 34.41
N LEU A 87 -1.80 9.79 33.83
CA LEU A 87 -3.12 9.90 34.44
C LEU A 87 -3.92 8.59 34.43
N LEU A 88 -3.79 7.76 33.39
CA LEU A 88 -4.58 6.54 33.21
C LEU A 88 -3.68 5.36 32.79
N PRO A 89 -3.01 4.69 33.73
CA PRO A 89 -2.11 3.57 33.43
C PRO A 89 -2.83 2.39 32.76
N GLU A 90 -4.13 2.19 33.01
CA GLU A 90 -4.91 1.12 32.35
C GLU A 90 -5.06 1.32 30.84
N THR A 91 -5.12 2.58 30.38
CA THR A 91 -5.24 2.91 28.95
C THR A 91 -3.93 2.72 28.18
N VAL A 92 -2.82 2.54 28.88
CA VAL A 92 -1.50 2.34 28.27
C VAL A 92 -1.45 1.02 27.50
N ALA A 93 -2.14 -0.01 27.96
CA ALA A 93 -2.22 -1.30 27.26
C ALA A 93 -3.00 -1.23 25.94
N THR A 94 -3.98 -0.33 25.83
CA THR A 94 -4.79 -0.13 24.62
C THR A 94 -4.20 0.92 23.67
N LEU A 95 -3.58 1.98 24.20
CA LEU A 95 -2.99 3.08 23.44
C LEU A 95 -1.51 2.84 23.07
N GLY A 96 -0.80 2.03 23.85
CA GLY A 96 0.63 1.76 23.70
C GLY A 96 0.92 0.85 22.52
N ARG A 97 1.34 1.44 21.39
CA ARG A 97 2.01 0.67 20.33
C ARG A 97 3.50 0.57 20.64
N THR A 98 4.02 -0.65 20.73
CA THR A 98 5.46 -0.91 20.91
C THR A 98 6.25 -0.67 19.62
N LYS A 99 5.65 -0.97 18.45
CA LYS A 99 6.29 -0.83 17.14
C LYS A 99 5.53 0.14 16.22
N LYS A 100 6.29 0.85 15.37
CA LYS A 100 5.74 1.68 14.30
C LYS A 100 5.08 0.77 13.24
N GLY A 101 3.86 1.13 12.80
CA GLY A 101 3.16 0.43 11.72
C GLY A 101 1.85 -0.25 12.14
N ARG A 102 1.38 -1.16 11.30
CA ARG A 102 0.18 -1.99 11.56
C ARG A 102 0.54 -3.06 12.60
N PRO A 103 -0.22 -3.21 13.71
CA PRO A 103 0.05 -4.26 14.69
C PRO A 103 -0.08 -5.62 14.02
N CYS A 104 0.91 -6.50 14.27
CA CYS A 104 0.87 -7.86 13.79
C CYS A 104 -0.20 -8.62 14.58
N LEU A 105 -1.15 -9.25 13.89
CA LEU A 105 -2.16 -10.11 14.55
C LEU A 105 -1.50 -11.27 15.31
N GLU A 106 -0.33 -11.70 14.88
CA GLU A 106 0.47 -12.75 15.52
C GLU A 106 0.97 -12.38 16.91
N GLU A 107 1.14 -11.08 17.23
CA GLU A 107 1.51 -10.65 18.59
C GLU A 107 0.35 -10.90 19.57
N LYS A 108 -0.90 -10.95 19.09
CA LYS A 108 -2.09 -11.24 19.92
C LYS A 108 -2.55 -12.69 19.82
N GLN A 109 -2.27 -13.35 18.70
CA GLN A 109 -2.69 -14.71 18.38
C GLN A 109 -1.50 -15.48 17.84
N THR A 110 -0.70 -16.03 18.75
CA THR A 110 0.44 -16.88 18.40
C THR A 110 -0.05 -18.13 17.66
N GLY A 111 0.74 -18.61 16.70
CA GLY A 111 0.42 -19.84 15.95
C GLY A 111 -0.61 -19.69 14.83
N LEU A 112 -1.22 -18.52 14.62
CA LEU A 112 -2.19 -18.30 13.54
C LEU A 112 -1.64 -18.66 12.15
N THR A 113 -0.38 -18.33 11.88
CA THR A 113 0.27 -18.68 10.60
C THR A 113 0.34 -20.17 10.39
N LYS A 114 0.73 -20.90 11.44
CA LYS A 114 0.85 -22.36 11.42
C LYS A 114 -0.52 -22.98 11.21
N ALA A 115 -1.52 -22.56 11.98
CA ALA A 115 -2.90 -23.04 11.81
C ALA A 115 -3.45 -22.79 10.39
N ILE A 116 -3.18 -21.62 9.80
CA ILE A 116 -3.56 -21.34 8.41
C ILE A 116 -2.85 -22.29 7.44
N LEU A 117 -1.54 -22.50 7.63
CA LEU A 117 -0.78 -23.44 6.80
C LEU A 117 -1.28 -24.87 6.97
N ASP A 118 -1.58 -25.33 8.18
CA ASP A 118 -2.05 -26.68 8.45
C ASP A 118 -3.45 -26.93 7.86
N ILE A 119 -4.36 -25.95 7.96
CA ILE A 119 -5.67 -26.02 7.30
C ILE A 119 -5.51 -26.07 5.79
N VAL A 120 -4.72 -25.14 5.22
CA VAL A 120 -4.52 -25.07 3.77
C VAL A 120 -3.84 -26.33 3.26
N SER A 121 -2.76 -26.80 3.89
CA SER A 121 -2.02 -28.01 3.50
C SER A 121 -2.87 -29.27 3.52
N ARG A 122 -3.70 -29.47 4.56
CA ARG A 122 -4.66 -30.59 4.60
C ARG A 122 -5.62 -30.57 3.41
N ASN A 123 -6.07 -29.39 3.04
CA ASN A 123 -6.98 -29.17 1.91
C ASN A 123 -6.26 -29.03 0.56
N CYS A 124 -4.92 -28.98 0.53
CA CYS A 124 -4.08 -28.80 -0.67
C CYS A 124 -3.29 -30.06 -1.04
N ASN A 125 -3.35 -31.13 -0.25
CA ASN A 125 -2.75 -32.40 -0.61
C ASN A 125 -3.44 -32.96 -1.87
N ALA A 126 -2.79 -32.75 -3.01
CA ALA A 126 -3.08 -33.47 -4.23
C ALA A 126 -2.65 -34.93 -4.05
N ASP A 127 -3.49 -35.85 -4.51
CA ASP A 127 -3.18 -37.27 -4.58
C ASP A 127 -1.92 -37.46 -5.46
N GLU A 128 -0.82 -37.89 -4.86
CA GLU A 128 0.48 -38.06 -5.52
C GLU A 128 0.45 -39.16 -6.61
N LYS A 129 -0.67 -39.91 -6.74
CA LYS A 129 -0.80 -41.01 -7.70
C LYS A 129 -1.96 -40.91 -8.71
N ARG A 130 -2.79 -39.85 -8.78
CA ARG A 130 -3.97 -39.87 -9.67
C ARG A 130 -4.15 -38.68 -10.61
N ARG A 131 -4.08 -38.99 -11.92
CA ARG A 131 -4.63 -38.24 -13.06
C ARG A 131 -6.18 -38.31 -13.14
N CYS A 132 -6.93 -38.32 -12.03
CA CYS A 132 -8.39 -38.49 -12.06
C CYS A 132 -9.13 -37.44 -11.22
N GLU A 133 -9.67 -36.44 -11.95
CA GLU A 133 -10.99 -35.78 -11.82
C GLU A 133 -11.57 -35.32 -10.47
N THR A 134 -10.87 -35.43 -9.35
CA THR A 134 -11.33 -34.77 -8.11
C THR A 134 -10.64 -33.43 -8.01
N LEU A 135 -11.25 -32.41 -8.65
CA LEU A 135 -10.81 -31.03 -8.52
C LEU A 135 -10.84 -30.64 -7.05
N MET A 136 -9.66 -30.36 -6.50
CA MET A 136 -9.48 -29.79 -5.17
C MET A 136 -10.49 -28.67 -4.96
N SER A 137 -11.36 -28.82 -3.96
CA SER A 137 -12.29 -27.76 -3.59
C SER A 137 -11.44 -26.59 -3.12
N ASN A 138 -11.34 -25.56 -3.97
CA ASN A 138 -10.67 -24.32 -3.59
C ASN A 138 -11.32 -23.81 -2.30
N MET A 139 -10.65 -23.99 -1.16
CA MET A 139 -11.16 -23.57 0.13
C MET A 139 -11.39 -22.07 0.06
N ARG A 140 -12.66 -21.64 0.18
CA ARG A 140 -12.97 -20.22 0.08
C ARG A 140 -12.52 -19.55 1.36
N LEU A 141 -12.25 -18.25 1.27
CA LEU A 141 -11.90 -17.44 2.43
C LEU A 141 -12.96 -17.48 3.56
N LYS A 142 -14.24 -17.77 3.21
CA LYS A 142 -15.31 -17.94 4.20
C LYS A 142 -15.10 -19.22 5.02
N ASP A 143 -14.79 -20.32 4.34
CA ASP A 143 -14.67 -21.65 4.93
C ASP A 143 -13.45 -21.70 5.85
N LEU A 144 -12.31 -21.16 5.39
CA LEU A 144 -11.13 -20.97 6.24
C LEU A 144 -11.42 -20.12 7.49
N LEU A 145 -12.25 -19.08 7.36
CA LEU A 145 -12.60 -18.23 8.50
C LEU A 145 -13.47 -18.97 9.52
N VAL A 146 -14.34 -19.88 9.08
CA VAL A 146 -15.14 -20.73 9.97
C VAL A 146 -14.22 -21.67 10.75
N GLU A 147 -13.29 -22.33 10.07
CA GLU A 147 -12.32 -23.23 10.73
C GLU A 147 -11.39 -22.49 11.69
N LEU A 148 -10.89 -21.31 11.32
CA LEU A 148 -10.06 -20.52 12.24
C LEU A 148 -10.85 -20.07 13.47
N LYS A 149 -12.14 -19.77 13.31
CA LYS A 149 -13.01 -19.44 14.45
C LYS A 149 -13.29 -20.65 15.34
N SER A 150 -13.46 -21.84 14.77
CA SER A 150 -13.65 -23.06 15.57
C SER A 150 -12.40 -23.42 16.37
N MET A 151 -11.20 -23.11 15.86
CA MET A 151 -9.94 -23.20 16.60
C MET A 151 -9.73 -22.09 17.64
N GLY A 152 -10.69 -21.17 17.81
CA GLY A 152 -10.64 -20.10 18.81
C GLY A 152 -9.97 -18.79 18.36
N PHE A 153 -9.57 -18.66 17.09
CA PHE A 153 -8.98 -17.42 16.59
C PHE A 153 -10.03 -16.32 16.38
N LYS A 154 -9.82 -15.16 17.00
CA LYS A 154 -10.67 -13.96 16.84
C LYS A 154 -10.19 -13.12 15.66
N ILE A 155 -10.63 -13.46 14.45
CA ILE A 155 -10.21 -12.80 13.20
C ILE A 155 -11.42 -12.34 12.38
N SER A 156 -11.31 -11.15 11.79
CA SER A 156 -12.30 -10.64 10.83
C SER A 156 -11.99 -11.11 9.40
N ARG A 157 -13.03 -11.25 8.57
CA ARG A 157 -12.89 -11.61 7.14
C ARG A 157 -11.91 -10.70 6.40
N ASN A 158 -11.99 -9.40 6.67
CA ASN A 158 -11.10 -8.41 6.07
C ASN A 158 -9.67 -8.55 6.60
N GLY A 159 -9.50 -8.84 7.90
CA GLY A 159 -8.21 -9.13 8.50
C GLY A 159 -7.50 -10.31 7.82
N LEU A 160 -8.23 -11.40 7.61
CA LEU A 160 -7.76 -12.59 6.92
C LEU A 160 -7.47 -12.32 5.43
N SER A 161 -8.36 -11.62 4.71
CA SER A 161 -8.15 -11.24 3.31
C SER A 161 -6.89 -10.38 3.11
N LEU A 162 -6.68 -9.38 3.97
CA LEU A 162 -5.52 -8.51 3.91
C LEU A 162 -4.21 -9.26 4.17
N ARG A 163 -4.25 -10.39 4.88
CA ARG A 163 -3.08 -11.21 5.18
C ARG A 163 -2.59 -11.97 3.96
N PHE A 164 -3.50 -12.44 3.11
CA PHE A 164 -3.16 -13.10 1.85
C PHE A 164 -2.77 -12.12 0.73
N LYS A 165 -2.98 -10.82 0.93
CA LYS A 165 -2.54 -9.83 -0.07
C LYS A 165 -1.02 -9.63 0.03
N PRO A 166 -0.32 -9.60 -1.12
CA PRO A 166 1.10 -9.29 -1.12
C PRO A 166 1.33 -7.88 -0.54
N ARG A 167 2.43 -7.73 0.20
CA ARG A 167 2.80 -6.49 0.90
C ARG A 167 2.80 -5.26 -0.02
N ASN A 168 3.19 -5.44 -1.27
CA ASN A 168 3.29 -4.38 -2.28
C ASN A 168 2.25 -4.53 -3.40
N LYS A 169 1.00 -4.94 -3.10
CA LYS A 169 -0.04 -5.20 -4.12
C LYS A 169 -0.23 -4.10 -5.19
N THR A 170 0.10 -2.86 -4.88
CA THR A 170 -0.05 -1.71 -5.80
C THR A 170 1.14 -1.53 -6.74
N SER A 171 2.32 -2.07 -6.40
CA SER A 171 3.51 -2.00 -7.24
C SER A 171 3.39 -2.89 -8.48
N HIS A 172 4.18 -2.59 -9.52
CA HIS A 172 4.20 -3.39 -10.74
C HIS A 172 4.44 -4.89 -10.46
N TRP A 173 5.41 -5.20 -9.59
CA TRP A 173 5.70 -6.56 -9.14
C TRP A 173 4.59 -7.19 -8.31
N GLY A 174 3.96 -6.42 -7.40
CA GLY A 174 2.87 -6.92 -6.58
C GLY A 174 1.60 -7.24 -7.36
N ARG A 175 1.35 -6.54 -8.47
CA ARG A 175 0.20 -6.82 -9.36
C ARG A 175 0.35 -8.17 -10.07
N ARG A 176 1.57 -8.60 -10.39
CA ARG A 176 1.82 -9.92 -11.02
C ARG A 176 1.40 -11.10 -10.13
N HIS A 177 1.47 -10.94 -8.80
CA HIS A 177 1.00 -11.95 -7.84
C HIS A 177 -0.53 -12.01 -7.68
N VAL A 178 -1.26 -11.00 -8.15
CA VAL A 178 -2.73 -10.97 -8.21
C VAL A 178 -3.16 -11.19 -9.66
N SER A 179 -2.65 -12.24 -10.29
CA SER A 179 -3.19 -12.71 -11.56
C SER A 179 -4.43 -13.52 -11.24
N THR A 180 -5.61 -12.99 -11.57
CA THR A 180 -6.82 -13.82 -11.61
C THR A 180 -6.70 -14.69 -12.85
N VAL A 181 -6.28 -15.95 -12.67
CA VAL A 181 -6.37 -16.92 -13.76
C VAL A 181 -7.86 -17.10 -14.04
N ASN A 182 -8.26 -16.96 -15.30
CA ASN A 182 -9.62 -17.28 -15.72
C ASN A 182 -9.87 -18.77 -15.45
N VAL A 183 -10.47 -19.07 -14.31
CA VAL A 183 -10.93 -20.41 -13.99
C VAL A 183 -12.11 -20.69 -14.90
N LYS A 184 -11.91 -21.53 -15.91
CA LYS A 184 -13.03 -22.09 -16.68
C LYS A 184 -13.84 -22.93 -15.69
N LEU A 185 -15.03 -22.46 -15.32
CA LEU A 185 -15.97 -23.27 -14.55
C LEU A 185 -16.25 -24.52 -15.37
N ALA A 186 -16.14 -25.70 -14.75
CA ALA A 186 -16.56 -26.94 -15.38
C ALA A 186 -18.00 -26.75 -15.85
N LYS A 187 -18.22 -26.96 -17.16
CA LYS A 187 -19.55 -26.86 -17.77
C LYS A 187 -20.47 -27.78 -16.97
N ALA A 188 -21.63 -27.26 -16.53
CA ALA A 188 -22.59 -28.07 -15.79
C ALA A 188 -22.82 -29.39 -16.55
N ALA A 189 -22.74 -30.52 -15.85
CA ALA A 189 -22.82 -31.87 -16.39
C ALA A 189 -24.18 -32.23 -17.05
N ASN A 190 -24.97 -31.22 -17.45
CA ASN A 190 -26.19 -31.38 -18.22
C ASN A 190 -25.94 -31.99 -19.60
N THR A 191 -24.68 -32.07 -20.06
CA THR A 191 -24.32 -32.81 -21.29
C THR A 191 -24.14 -34.32 -21.08
N LEU A 192 -24.10 -34.81 -19.83
CA LEU A 192 -24.08 -36.26 -19.52
C LEU A 192 -25.48 -36.87 -19.36
N SER A 193 -26.55 -36.09 -19.49
CA SER A 193 -27.95 -36.56 -19.47
C SER A 193 -28.39 -37.25 -20.78
N LYS A 194 -27.50 -37.99 -21.47
CA LYS A 194 -27.85 -38.64 -22.75
C LYS A 194 -27.67 -40.17 -22.80
N LYS A 195 -27.44 -40.84 -21.67
CA LYS A 195 -27.41 -42.32 -21.63
C LYS A 195 -27.95 -42.90 -20.31
N HIS A 196 -29.06 -42.38 -19.78
CA HIS A 196 -29.79 -43.13 -18.75
C HIS A 196 -30.68 -44.17 -19.45
N ILE A 197 -30.58 -45.43 -19.05
CA ILE A 197 -31.29 -46.57 -19.64
C ILE A 197 -32.81 -46.35 -19.69
N ASP A 198 -33.35 -45.57 -18.75
CA ASP A 198 -34.79 -45.28 -18.66
C ASP A 198 -35.31 -44.17 -19.59
N THR A 199 -34.48 -43.60 -20.48
CA THR A 199 -34.95 -42.56 -21.42
C THR A 199 -35.99 -43.06 -22.44
N HIS A 200 -36.13 -44.37 -22.61
CA HIS A 200 -37.12 -44.97 -23.52
C HIS A 200 -38.39 -45.50 -22.82
N PHE A 201 -38.51 -45.40 -21.50
CA PHE A 201 -39.66 -45.96 -20.78
C PHE A 201 -40.97 -45.18 -20.97
N ALA A 202 -40.90 -43.94 -21.49
CA ALA A 202 -42.04 -43.05 -21.67
C ALA A 202 -42.30 -42.63 -23.14
N ALA A 203 -41.91 -43.46 -24.11
CA ALA A 203 -42.42 -43.35 -25.48
C ALA A 203 -43.58 -44.34 -25.66
N GLY A 204 -44.76 -43.96 -25.20
CA GLY A 204 -45.99 -44.70 -25.47
C GLY A 204 -46.25 -44.72 -26.98
N THR A 205 -46.22 -45.91 -27.58
CA THR A 205 -46.75 -46.16 -28.91
C THR A 205 -48.25 -45.93 -28.88
N ILE A 206 -48.74 -44.88 -29.55
CA ILE A 206 -50.15 -44.80 -29.94
C ILE A 206 -50.24 -45.42 -31.33
N MET A 207 -50.65 -46.69 -31.39
CA MET A 207 -51.44 -47.30 -32.47
C MET A 207 -52.19 -48.49 -31.88
#